data_AF-K2RMI2-F1
#
_entry.id   AF-K2RMI2-F1
#
_cell.length_a   1.000
_cell.length_b   1.000
_cell.length_c   1.000
_cell.angle_alpha   90.00
_cell.angle_beta   90.00
_cell.angle_gamma   90.00
#
_symmetry.space_group_name_H-M   'P 1'
#
loop_
_entity.id
_entity.type
_entity.pdbx_description
1 polymer ?
#
loop_
_entity_poly.entity_id
_entity_poly.type
_entity_poly.pdbx_seq_one_letter_code
_entity_poly.pdbx_strand_id
1 'polypeptide(L)'
;MVNFFTTVVGIFTRLINGLTALTSFLLFVIWLHTRDLYYTIANLFLPSRRVGRVVPPGRPGHRAVWPNFKAPIQASDSRSPCPA
;
A
#
# COMPACT_ATOMS: atom_id res chain seq x y z
N MET A 1 13.29 10.42 -41.13
CA MET A 1 14.22 11.53 -41.43
C MET A 1 14.14 12.51 -40.28
N VAL A 2 15.20 12.66 -39.49
CA VAL A 2 15.20 13.62 -38.37
C VAL A 2 15.34 15.01 -38.97
N ASN A 3 14.29 15.83 -38.87
CA ASN A 3 14.31 17.22 -39.31
C ASN A 3 14.01 18.13 -38.11
N PHE A 4 14.35 19.41 -38.24
CA PHE A 4 14.19 20.41 -37.18
C PHE A 4 12.80 20.36 -36.54
N PHE A 5 11.75 20.23 -37.35
CA PHE A 5 10.36 20.17 -36.90
C PHE A 5 10.10 18.96 -35.99
N THR A 6 10.53 17.75 -36.39
CA THR A 6 10.37 16.54 -35.57
C THR A 6 11.12 16.60 -34.24
N THR A 7 12.29 17.25 -34.22
CA THR A 7 13.08 17.44 -32.98
C THR A 7 12.37 18.40 -32.03
N VAL A 8 11.88 19.53 -32.53
CA VAL A 8 11.16 20.53 -31.75
C VAL A 8 9.88 19.92 -31.16
N VAL A 9 9.06 19.24 -31.96
CA VAL A 9 7.86 18.55 -31.49
C VAL A 9 8.21 17.50 -30.44
N GLY A 10 9.26 16.70 -30.66
CA GLY A 10 9.71 15.69 -29.70
C GLY A 10 10.13 16.28 -28.34
N ILE A 11 10.78 17.44 -28.33
CA ILE A 11 11.14 18.16 -27.11
C ILE A 11 9.87 18.62 -26.37
N PHE A 12 8.92 19.24 -27.07
CA PHE A 12 7.67 19.69 -26.45
C PHE A 12 6.86 18.54 -25.86
N THR A 13 6.71 17.43 -26.59
CA THR A 13 6.00 16.26 -26.09
C THR A 13 6.67 15.69 -24.84
N ARG A 14 8.00 15.63 -24.79
CA ARG A 14 8.74 15.18 -23.59
C ARG A 14 8.56 16.13 -22.42
N LEU A 15 8.57 17.44 -22.64
CA LEU A 15 8.33 18.43 -21.59
C LEU A 15 6.90 18.32 -21.02
N ILE A 16 5.90 18.16 -21.89
CA ILE A 16 4.50 17.97 -21.46
C ILE A 16 4.35 16.66 -20.69
N ASN A 17 4.94 15.56 -21.17
CA ASN A 17 4.90 14.27 -20.48
C ASN A 17 5.64 14.33 -19.13
N GLY A 18 6.77 15.04 -19.06
CA GLY A 18 7.48 15.28 -17.81
C GLY A 18 6.67 16.09 -16.82
N LEU A 19 6.02 17.16 -17.28
CA LEU A 19 5.16 18.01 -16.45
C LEU A 19 3.96 17.23 -15.91
N THR A 20 3.26 16.48 -16.76
CA THR A 20 2.10 15.67 -16.36
C THR A 20 2.50 14.57 -15.38
N ALA A 21 3.64 13.91 -15.57
CA ALA A 21 4.17 12.93 -14.63
C ALA A 21 4.52 13.57 -13.28
N LEU A 22 5.19 14.72 -13.29
CA LEU A 22 5.52 15.46 -12.07
C LEU A 22 4.27 15.89 -11.31
N THR A 23 3.27 16.46 -12.00
CA THR A 23 2.01 16.86 -11.39
C THR A 23 1.29 15.66 -10.77
N SER A 24 1.22 14.53 -11.48
CA SER A 24 0.58 13.32 -10.98
C SER A 24 1.28 12.78 -9.73
N PHE A 25 2.61 12.81 -9.73
CA PHE A 25 3.42 12.40 -8.58
C PHE A 25 3.20 13.32 -7.37
N LEU A 26 3.20 14.64 -7.56
CA LEU A 26 2.96 15.60 -6.48
C LEU A 26 1.55 15.44 -5.89
N LEU A 27 0.53 15.27 -6.73
CA LEU A 27 -0.83 15.00 -6.27
C LEU A 27 -0.91 13.72 -5.45
N PHE A 28 -0.26 12.65 -5.89
CA PHE A 28 -0.19 11.39 -5.14
C PHE A 28 0.48 11.57 -3.77
N VAL A 29 1.63 12.26 -3.72
CA VAL A 29 2.37 12.52 -2.48
C VAL A 29 1.56 13.37 -1.52
N ILE A 30 0.94 14.46 -2.00
CA ILE A 30 0.07 15.32 -1.19
C ILE A 30 -1.10 14.50 -0.63
N TRP A 31 -1.75 13.69 -1.47
CA TRP A 31 -2.87 12.85 -1.04
C TRP A 31 -2.44 11.83 0.03
N LEU A 32 -1.30 11.17 -0.15
CA LEU A 32 -0.76 10.20 0.81
C LEU A 32 -0.47 10.86 2.16
N HIS A 33 0.26 11.98 2.16
CA HIS A 33 0.56 12.71 3.40
C HIS A 33 -0.70 13.26 4.07
N THR A 34 -1.67 13.76 3.30
CA THR A 34 -2.95 14.22 3.84
C THR A 34 -3.69 13.08 4.53
N ARG A 35 -3.70 11.89 3.92
CA ARG A 35 -4.32 10.68 4.47
C ARG A 35 -3.62 10.23 5.75
N ASP A 36 -2.30 10.21 5.78
CA ASP A 36 -1.52 9.83 6.96
C ASP A 36 -1.73 10.82 8.11
N LEU A 37 -1.74 12.13 7.80
CA LEU A 37 -2.04 13.17 8.79
C LEU A 37 -3.45 13.00 9.35
N TYR A 38 -4.44 12.75 8.49
CA TYR A 38 -5.82 12.49 8.91
C TYR A 38 -5.91 11.33 9.89
N TYR A 39 -5.29 10.18 9.59
CA TYR A 39 -5.32 9.03 10.50
C TYR A 39 -4.52 9.26 11.78
N THR A 40 -3.40 9.97 11.70
CA THR A 40 -2.60 10.31 12.88
C THR A 40 -3.39 11.17 13.85
N ILE A 41 -4.06 12.22 13.34
CA ILE A 41 -4.94 13.07 14.14
C ILE A 41 -6.14 12.27 14.66
N ALA A 42 -6.82 11.51 13.80
CA ALA A 42 -7.97 10.70 14.20
C ALA A 42 -7.61 9.70 15.31
N ASN A 43 -6.42 9.10 15.26
CA ASN A 43 -5.96 8.14 16.26
C ASN A 43 -5.77 8.77 17.65
N LEU A 44 -5.55 10.08 17.76
CA LEU A 44 -5.50 10.78 19.05
C LEU A 44 -6.88 10.82 19.74
N PHE A 45 -7.96 10.81 18.95
CA PHE A 45 -9.33 10.89 19.46
C PHE A 45 -10.04 9.54 19.52
N LEU A 46 -9.60 8.57 18.70
CA LEU A 46 -10.19 7.24 18.67
C LEU A 46 -9.78 6.43 19.92
N PRO A 47 -10.73 5.71 20.55
CA PRO A 47 -10.40 4.90 21.71
C PRO A 47 -9.50 3.72 21.31
N SER A 48 -8.44 3.49 22.10
CA SER A 48 -7.60 2.31 21.95
C SER A 48 -8.44 1.03 22.05
N ARG A 49 -8.25 0.11 21.10
CA ARG A 49 -8.91 -1.20 21.16
C ARG A 49 -8.40 -1.95 22.39
N ARG A 50 -9.32 -2.59 23.12
CA ARG A 50 -8.96 -3.43 24.27
C ARG A 50 -8.03 -4.56 23.82
N VAL A 51 -7.00 -4.81 24.62
CA VAL A 51 -6.04 -5.91 24.40
C VAL A 51 -6.81 -7.22 24.17
N GLY A 52 -6.41 -7.97 23.15
CA GLY A 52 -7.04 -9.25 22.80
C GLY A 52 -8.41 -9.16 22.12
N ARG A 53 -8.94 -7.96 21.84
CA ARG A 53 -10.21 -7.76 21.11
C ARG A 53 -10.04 -7.27 19.67
N VAL A 54 -8.82 -7.30 19.14
CA VAL A 54 -8.55 -6.97 17.73
C VAL A 54 -9.20 -7.99 16.81
N VAL A 55 -9.04 -9.28 17.13
CA VAL A 55 -9.61 -10.40 16.40
C VAL A 55 -11.04 -10.69 16.92
N PRO A 56 -12.05 -10.89 16.04
CA PRO A 56 -13.41 -11.21 16.46
C PRO A 56 -13.51 -12.50 17.28
N PRO A 57 -14.52 -12.64 18.15
CA PRO A 57 -14.76 -13.89 18.86
C PRO A 57 -14.98 -15.05 17.87
N GLY A 58 -14.45 -16.23 18.19
CA GLY A 58 -14.53 -17.43 17.33
C GLY A 58 -13.49 -17.50 16.21
N ARG A 59 -12.59 -16.51 16.09
CA ARG A 59 -11.49 -16.52 15.11
C ARG A 59 -10.13 -16.83 15.79
N PRO A 60 -9.22 -17.56 15.11
CA PRO A 60 -7.85 -17.78 15.58
C PRO A 60 -7.16 -16.45 15.92
N GLY A 61 -6.57 -16.32 17.11
CA GLY A 61 -5.95 -15.09 17.59
C GLY A 61 -6.85 -14.21 18.48
N HIS A 62 -8.13 -14.55 18.69
CA HIS A 62 -8.96 -13.88 19.70
C HIS A 62 -8.33 -14.01 21.08
N ARG A 63 -8.33 -12.93 21.88
CA ARG A 63 -7.67 -12.84 23.19
C ARG A 63 -6.16 -13.15 23.16
N ALA A 64 -5.50 -12.92 22.01
CA ALA A 64 -4.11 -13.28 21.79
C ALA A 64 -3.83 -14.80 21.93
N VAL A 65 -4.86 -15.63 21.76
CA VAL A 65 -4.72 -17.09 21.73
C VAL A 65 -4.60 -17.54 20.28
N TRP A 66 -3.37 -17.80 19.86
CA TRP A 66 -3.09 -18.38 18.55
C TRP A 66 -3.20 -19.91 18.59
N PRO A 67 -3.66 -20.55 17.51
CA PRO A 67 -3.62 -21.99 17.41
C PRO A 67 -2.16 -22.47 17.39
N ASN A 68 -1.94 -23.69 17.86
CA ASN A 68 -0.62 -24.31 17.77
C ASN A 68 -0.16 -24.37 16.31
N PHE A 69 1.11 -24.04 16.08
CA PHE A 69 1.73 -24.19 14.78
C PHE A 69 1.57 -25.62 14.29
N LYS A 70 1.15 -25.77 13.03
CA LYS A 70 1.09 -27.04 12.33
C LYS A 70 1.96 -26.93 11.08
N ALA A 71 3.06 -27.69 11.05
CA ALA A 71 3.84 -27.83 9.85
C ALA A 71 2.97 -28.41 8.72
N PRO A 72 3.18 -28.02 7.44
CA PRO A 72 2.56 -28.71 6.31
C PRO A 72 2.91 -30.21 6.38
N ILE A 73 1.90 -31.07 6.31
CA ILE A 73 2.05 -32.49 6.65
C ILE A 73 2.27 -33.35 5.40
N GLN A 74 1.70 -33.00 4.24
CA GLN A 74 1.69 -33.85 3.04
C GLN A 74 1.62 -33.06 1.72
N ALA A 75 1.88 -33.73 0.58
CA ALA A 75 1.82 -33.18 -0.78
C ALA A 75 0.47 -32.55 -1.19
N SER A 76 -0.59 -32.71 -0.38
CA SER A 76 -1.90 -32.07 -0.54
C SER A 76 -1.95 -30.63 0.01
N ASP A 77 -1.03 -30.27 0.90
CA ASP A 77 -0.89 -28.93 1.44
C ASP A 77 -0.25 -28.01 0.40
N SER A 78 -1.07 -27.24 -0.32
CA SER A 78 -0.56 -26.18 -1.19
C SER A 78 0.06 -25.06 -0.32
N ARG A 79 1.28 -24.66 -0.66
CA ARG A 79 1.99 -23.54 -0.04
C ARG A 79 2.50 -22.61 -1.13
N SER A 80 2.54 -21.32 -0.84
CA SER A 80 3.11 -20.32 -1.74
C SER A 80 4.63 -20.22 -1.54
N PRO A 81 5.40 -19.65 -2.48
CA PRO A 81 6.82 -19.35 -2.28
C PRO A 81 7.07 -18.21 -1.28
N CYS A 82 6.01 -17.58 -0.72
CA CYS A 82 6.14 -16.52 0.27
C CYS A 82 6.43 -17.12 1.66
N PRO A 83 7.55 -16.72 2.33
CA PRO A 83 7.93 -17.25 3.63
C PRO A 83 7.25 -16.56 4.83
N ALA A 84 6.15 -15.81 4.63
CA ALA A 84 5.60 -14.87 5.61
C ALA A 84 4.22 -15.26 6.16
#